data_AF-A0A9D1ZY18-F1
#
_entry.id   AF-A0A9D1ZY18-F1
#
_cell.length_a   1.000
_cell.length_b   1.000
_cell.length_c   1.000
_cell.angle_alpha   90.00
_cell.angle_beta   90.00
_cell.angle_gamma   90.00
#
_symmetry.space_group_name_H-M   'P 1'
#
loop_
_entity.id
_entity.type
_entity.pdbx_description
1 polymer ?
#
loop_
_entity_poly.entity_id
_entity_poly.type
_entity_poly.pdbx_seq_one_letter_code
_entity_poly.pdbx_strand_id
1 'polypeptide(L)' 'NAAGAKIVLSNSDPKNVNPEDNFFDDLYKSYRIHRVTATRMINSNAEKRGKISELLISN' A
#
# COMPACT_ATOMS: atom_id res chain seq x y z
N ASN A 1 0.15 -6.84 -18.58
CA ASN A 1 1.31 -7.74 -18.49
C ASN A 1 1.38 -8.57 -19.77
N ALA A 2 2.26 -8.21 -20.71
CA ALA A 2 2.37 -8.91 -22.00
C ALA A 2 3.12 -10.26 -21.89
N ALA A 3 3.93 -10.46 -20.85
CA ALA A 3 4.71 -11.67 -20.63
C ALA A 3 3.94 -12.76 -19.85
N GLY A 4 2.70 -12.51 -19.43
CA GLY A 4 1.85 -13.49 -18.73
C GLY A 4 2.26 -13.80 -17.28
N ALA A 5 3.28 -13.13 -16.74
CA ALA A 5 3.75 -13.36 -15.36
C ALA A 5 2.68 -12.99 -14.30
N LYS A 6 2.85 -13.53 -13.09
CA LYS A 6 2.11 -13.07 -11.90
C LYS A 6 3.02 -12.17 -11.08
N ILE A 7 2.56 -10.95 -10.85
CA ILE A 7 3.31 -9.88 -10.19
C ILE A 7 2.53 -9.48 -8.94
N VAL A 8 3.27 -9.27 -7.85
CA VAL A 8 2.77 -8.67 -6.62
C VAL A 8 3.73 -7.55 -6.24
N LEU A 9 3.18 -6.38 -5.93
CA LEU A 9 3.91 -5.21 -5.47
C LEU A 9 3.42 -4.85 -4.07
N SER A 10 4.33 -4.45 -3.19
CA SER A 10 3.98 -3.87 -1.88
C SER A 10 4.40 -2.41 -1.83
N ASN A 11 3.58 -1.57 -1.19
CA ASN A 11 3.93 -0.18 -0.94
C ASN A 11 3.15 0.39 0.27
N SER A 12 3.58 1.52 0.81
CA SER A 12 2.84 2.21 1.87
C SER A 12 1.55 2.82 1.35
N ASP A 13 0.50 2.78 2.19
CA ASP A 13 -0.78 3.43 1.88
C ASP A 13 -0.69 4.93 2.20
N PRO A 14 -0.77 5.83 1.21
CA PRO A 14 -0.73 7.28 1.45
C PRO A 14 -1.92 7.75 2.29
N LYS A 15 -2.99 6.94 2.36
CA LYS A 15 -4.16 7.19 3.20
C LYS A 15 -3.89 7.15 4.70
N ASN A 16 -2.74 6.63 5.13
CA ASN A 16 -2.28 6.80 6.52
C ASN A 16 -2.00 8.26 6.89
N VAL A 17 -1.72 9.13 5.90
CA VAL A 17 -1.42 10.55 6.10
C VAL A 17 -2.56 11.43 5.59
N ASN A 18 -3.07 11.15 4.39
CA ASN A 18 -4.19 11.87 3.79
C ASN A 18 -5.24 10.87 3.27
N PRO A 19 -6.39 10.70 3.96
CA PRO A 19 -7.44 9.75 3.55
C PRO A 19 -7.95 9.91 2.10
N GLU A 20 -7.84 11.13 1.54
CA GLU A 20 -8.28 11.46 0.18
C GLU A 20 -7.20 11.26 -0.89
N ASP A 21 -6.00 10.83 -0.51
CA ASP A 21 -4.93 10.53 -1.47
C ASP A 21 -5.21 9.20 -2.19
N ASN A 22 -5.70 9.32 -3.43
CA ASN A 22 -6.06 8.20 -4.30
C ASN A 22 -4.98 7.90 -5.36
N PHE A 23 -3.75 8.44 -5.23
CA PHE A 23 -2.72 8.33 -6.28
C PHE A 23 -2.47 6.89 -6.73
N PHE A 24 -2.30 5.95 -5.80
CA PHE A 24 -2.09 4.53 -6.14
C PHE A 24 -3.37 3.82 -6.59
N ASP A 25 -4.54 4.25 -6.09
CA ASP A 25 -5.83 3.72 -6.57
C ASP A 25 -6.04 4.05 -8.04
N ASP A 26 -5.71 5.28 -8.45
CA ASP A 26 -5.84 5.73 -9.84
C ASP A 26 -4.75 5.13 -10.74
N LEU A 27 -3.49 5.15 -10.28
CA LEU A 27 -2.35 4.63 -11.03
C LEU A 27 -2.49 3.13 -11.32
N TYR A 28 -2.98 2.37 -10.34
CA TYR A 28 -3.15 0.92 -10.44
C TYR A 28 -4.62 0.50 -10.55
N LYS A 29 -5.50 1.37 -11.06
CA LYS A 29 -6.96 1.10 -11.15
C LYS A 29 -7.35 -0.18 -11.90
N SER A 30 -6.49 -0.67 -12.79
CA SER A 30 -6.72 -1.91 -13.55
C SER A 30 -6.17 -3.16 -12.86
N TYR A 31 -5.60 -3.02 -11.66
CA TYR A 31 -5.03 -4.08 -10.84
C TYR A 31 -5.87 -4.30 -9.58
N ARG A 32 -5.65 -5.42 -8.90
CA ARG A 32 -6.25 -5.67 -7.59
C ARG A 32 -5.42 -5.01 -6.51
N ILE A 33 -6.01 -4.06 -5.81
CA ILE A 33 -5.38 -3.37 -4.67
C ILE A 33 -5.99 -3.91 -3.38
N HIS A 34 -5.17 -4.53 -2.54
CA HIS A 34 -5.53 -4.98 -1.22
C HIS A 34 -4.88 -4.07 -0.19
N ARG A 35 -5.69 -3.47 0.69
CA ARG A 35 -5.21 -2.77 1.88
C ARG A 35 -5.13 -3.74 3.04
N VAL A 36 -3.96 -3.88 3.62
CA VAL A 36 -3.69 -4.80 4.73
C VAL A 36 -3.16 -4.03 5.93
N THR A 37 -3.57 -4.42 7.13
CA THR A 37 -3.03 -3.83 8.35
C THR A 37 -1.69 -4.47 8.68
N ALA A 38 -0.62 -3.68 8.72
CA ALA A 38 0.71 -4.09 9.14
C ALA A 38 1.17 -3.31 10.38
N THR A 39 2.12 -3.86 11.15
CA THR A 39 2.69 -3.15 12.31
C THR A 39 4.03 -2.53 11.94
N ARG A 40 4.11 -1.20 11.98
CA ARG A 40 5.36 -0.45 11.82
C ARG A 40 6.16 -0.51 13.11
N MET A 41 7.14 -1.40 13.16
CA MET A 41 7.99 -1.59 14.34
C MET A 41 9.14 -0.57 14.43
N ILE A 42 9.56 0.01 13.30
CA ILE A 42 10.69 0.95 13.23
C ILE A 42 10.17 2.31 12.76
N ASN A 43 10.41 3.33 13.58
CA ASN A 43 10.25 4.75 13.25
C ASN A 43 11.14 5.58 14.20
N SER A 44 11.68 6.70 13.71
CA SER A 44 12.47 7.64 14.52
C SER A 44 11.64 8.30 15.61
N ASN A 45 10.34 8.49 15.37
CA ASN A 45 9.37 8.87 16.38
C ASN A 45 8.64 7.62 16.89
N ALA A 46 8.81 7.29 18.17
CA ALA A 46 8.19 6.12 18.80
C ALA A 46 6.66 6.16 18.73
N GLU A 47 6.04 7.34 18.84
CA GLU A 47 4.58 7.54 18.75
C GLU A 47 4.00 7.20 17.37
N LYS A 48 4.86 7.14 16.34
CA LYS A 48 4.47 6.77 14.97
C LYS A 48 4.65 5.28 14.66
N ARG A 49 5.07 4.48 15.65
CA ARG A 49 5.06 3.02 15.56
C ARG A 49 3.66 2.49 15.85
N GLY A 50 3.34 1.30 15.36
CA GLY A 50 2.02 0.68 15.56
C GLY A 50 1.36 0.26 14.25
N LYS A 51 0.06 0.00 14.31
CA LYS A 51 -0.71 -0.52 13.16
C LYS A 51 -0.95 0.57 12.13
N ILE A 52 -0.69 0.25 10.86
CA ILE A 52 -0.91 1.11 9.70
C ILE A 52 -1.48 0.29 8.54
N SER A 53 -2.09 0.98 7.57
CA SER A 53 -2.50 0.39 6.29
C SER A 53 -1.30 0.28 5.34
N GLU A 54 -1.13 -0.84 4.67
CA GLU A 54 -0.15 -1.03 3.59
C GLU A 54 -0.88 -1.57 2.35
N LEU A 55 -0.33 -1.32 1.17
CA LEU A 55 -0.89 -1.75 -0.12
C LEU A 55 -0.19 -3.02 -0.61
N LEU A 56 -1.00 -3.96 -1.08
CA LEU A 56 -0.57 -5.10 -1.89
C LEU A 56 -1.30 -5.06 -3.23
N ILE A 57 -0.56 -4.96 -4.32
CA ILE A 57 -1.10 -4.72 -5.67
C ILE A 57 -0.75 -5.91 -6.57
N SER A 58 -1.73 -6.49 -7.26
CA SER A 58 -1.54 -7.71 -8.09
C SER A 58 -2.31 -7.69 -9.41
N ASN A 59 -1.79 -8.44 -10.41
CA ASN A 59 -2.28 -8.48 -11.78
C ASN A 59 -2.89 -9.81 -12.25
#